data_AF-A0A1Y3TFA7-F1
#
_entry.id   AF-A0A1Y3TFA7-F1
#
_cell.length_a   1.000
_cell.length_b   1.000
_cell.length_c   1.000
_cell.angle_alpha   90.00
_cell.angle_beta   90.00
_cell.angle_gamma   90.00
#
_symmetry.space_group_name_H-M   'P 1'
#
loop_
_entity.id
_entity.type
_entity.pdbx_description
1 polymer ?
#
loop_
_entity_poly.entity_id
_entity_poly.type
_entity_poly.pdbx_seq_one_letter_code
_entity_poly.pdbx_strand_id
1 'polypeptide(L)'
;MKRYRITIIIGGLMFLSGLAIGLGLPAIRASMLQVDSQESEQCQVPQEAVKSALDNKEECCLCGSNSRSLMGMYRGKDDLGIISLNNWYVLDMGVGKDADETISGQNSSRITATGEDGCIFHVDLNHARRISEVRIEYGEENYFDADKVRGYLC
;
A
#
# COMPACT_ATOMS: atom_id res chain seq x y z
N MET A 1 22.89 23.46 56.89
CA MET A 1 22.76 22.01 56.60
C MET A 1 21.41 21.54 56.03
N LYS A 2 20.31 22.31 56.07
CA LYS A 2 18.99 21.82 55.57
C LYS A 2 18.81 21.89 54.04
N ARG A 3 19.39 22.90 53.38
CA ARG A 3 19.18 23.17 51.94
C ARG A 3 19.87 22.17 51.00
N TYR A 4 21.09 21.72 51.33
CA TYR A 4 21.82 20.75 50.52
C TYR A 4 21.15 19.36 50.50
N ARG A 5 20.47 18.99 51.58
CA ARG A 5 19.76 17.70 51.69
C ARG A 5 18.55 17.65 50.76
N ILE A 6 17.86 18.76 50.56
CA ILE A 6 16.72 18.87 49.64
C ILE A 6 17.20 18.73 48.19
N THR A 7 18.30 19.39 47.82
CA THR A 7 18.85 19.31 46.46
C THR A 7 19.31 17.90 46.11
N ILE A 8 19.92 17.17 47.05
CA ILE A 8 20.33 15.77 46.83
C ILE A 8 19.11 14.85 46.64
N ILE A 9 18.03 15.07 47.39
CA ILE A 9 16.81 14.25 47.27
C ILE A 9 16.14 14.47 45.90
N ILE A 10 15.99 15.73 45.46
CA ILE A 10 15.39 16.05 44.16
C ILE A 10 16.25 15.48 43.01
N GLY A 11 17.57 15.65 43.10
CA GLY A 11 18.50 15.11 42.11
C GLY A 11 18.45 13.58 42.02
N GLY A 12 18.41 12.88 43.16
CA GLY A 12 18.28 11.43 43.20
C GLY A 12 16.95 10.94 42.61
N LEU A 13 15.85 11.64 42.87
CA LEU A 13 14.52 11.28 42.38
C LEU A 13 14.39 11.45 40.85
N MET A 14 15.00 12.51 40.30
CA MET A 14 15.09 12.72 38.85
C MET A 14 15.99 11.69 38.15
N PHE A 15 17.07 11.24 38.82
CA PHE A 15 17.97 10.25 38.24
C PHE A 15 17.33 8.85 38.19
N LEU A 16 16.58 8.47 39.22
CA LEU A 16 15.87 7.19 39.28
C LEU A 16 14.72 7.09 38.26
N SER A 17 13.98 8.18 38.04
CA SER A 17 12.94 8.20 37.00
C SER A 17 13.53 8.12 35.59
N GLY A 18 14.65 8.80 35.32
CA GLY A 18 15.36 8.72 34.04
C GLY A 18 15.89 7.30 33.74
N LEU A 19 16.41 6.60 34.76
CA LEU A 19 16.90 5.22 34.63
C LEU A 19 15.76 4.22 34.35
N ALA A 20 14.61 4.39 35.00
CA ALA A 20 13.44 3.54 34.75
C ALA A 20 12.91 3.69 33.31
N ILE A 21 12.88 4.92 32.78
CA ILE A 21 12.44 5.19 31.40
C ILE A 21 13.47 4.64 30.40
N GLY A 22 14.77 4.82 30.66
CA GLY A 22 15.86 4.34 29.79
C GLY A 22 15.94 2.82 29.67
N LEU A 23 15.61 2.08 30.74
CA LEU A 23 15.56 0.61 30.74
C LEU A 23 14.24 0.04 30.19
N GLY A 24 13.13 0.78 30.26
CA GLY A 24 11.83 0.35 29.73
C GLY A 24 11.68 0.50 28.20
N LEU A 25 12.36 1.47 27.60
CA LEU A 25 12.30 1.74 26.15
C LEU A 25 12.74 0.59 25.23
N PRO A 26 13.81 -0.19 25.50
CA PRO A 26 14.21 -1.28 24.61
C PRO A 26 13.20 -2.44 24.58
N ALA A 27 12.47 -2.69 25.67
CA ALA A 27 11.44 -3.72 25.73
C ALA A 27 10.22 -3.34 24.86
N ILE A 28 9.81 -2.07 24.88
CA ILE A 28 8.69 -1.56 24.06
C ILE A 28 9.07 -1.55 22.56
N ARG A 29 10.34 -1.24 22.24
CA ARG A 29 10.83 -1.31 20.84
C ARG A 29 10.86 -2.73 20.29
N ALA A 30 11.16 -3.73 21.11
CA ALA A 30 11.14 -5.13 20.68
C ALA A 30 9.72 -5.60 20.31
N SER A 31 8.69 -5.12 21.03
CA SER A 31 7.29 -5.44 20.74
C SER A 31 6.76 -4.79 19.45
N MET A 32 7.29 -3.63 19.02
CA MET A 32 6.86 -2.93 17.80
C MET A 32 7.41 -3.54 16.49
N LEU A 33 8.48 -4.36 16.55
CA LEU A 33 9.03 -5.03 15.37
C LEU A 33 8.31 -6.33 15.00
N GLN A 34 7.42 -6.83 15.87
CA GLN A 34 6.48 -7.88 15.50
C GLN A 34 5.27 -7.24 14.80
N VAL A 35 5.52 -6.58 13.66
CA VAL A 35 4.49 -6.44 12.63
C VAL A 35 4.27 -7.85 12.12
N ASP A 36 3.15 -8.40 12.55
CA ASP A 36 2.65 -9.73 12.28
C ASP A 36 2.62 -9.98 10.77
N SER A 37 3.61 -10.73 10.28
CA SER A 37 3.54 -11.39 8.98
C SER A 37 2.57 -12.55 9.09
N GLN A 38 1.28 -12.26 9.28
CA GLN A 38 0.22 -13.25 9.17
C GLN A 38 0.05 -13.56 7.68
N GLU A 39 0.96 -14.39 7.15
CA GLU A 39 0.76 -15.07 5.88
C GLU A 39 -0.40 -16.06 6.09
N SER A 40 -1.63 -15.59 5.89
CA SER A 40 -2.78 -16.47 5.89
C SER A 40 -2.60 -17.47 4.75
N GLU A 41 -2.51 -18.76 5.07
CA GLU A 41 -2.65 -19.85 4.10
C GLU A 41 -4.05 -19.73 3.47
N GLN A 42 -4.11 -19.03 2.34
CA GLN A 42 -5.32 -18.91 1.56
C GLN A 42 -5.54 -20.24 0.85
N CYS A 43 -6.50 -21.03 1.35
CA CYS A 43 -6.91 -22.30 0.75
C CYS A 43 -7.44 -22.02 -0.66
N GLN A 44 -6.58 -22.21 -1.68
CA GLN A 44 -6.96 -22.03 -3.07
C GLN A 44 -7.83 -23.22 -3.49
N VAL A 45 -9.15 -23.07 -3.34
CA VAL A 45 -10.11 -23.96 -4.00
C VAL A 45 -9.91 -23.80 -5.50
N PRO A 46 -9.63 -24.89 -6.26
CA PRO A 46 -9.50 -24.81 -7.71
C PRO A 46 -10.82 -24.30 -8.30
N GLN A 47 -10.82 -23.06 -8.77
CA GLN A 47 -11.96 -22.49 -9.48
C GLN A 47 -11.96 -23.08 -10.89
N GLU A 48 -13.10 -23.54 -11.38
CA GLU A 48 -13.22 -24.04 -12.75
C GLU A 48 -12.84 -22.94 -13.75
N ALA A 49 -12.17 -23.32 -14.84
CA ALA A 49 -11.76 -22.37 -15.87
C ALA A 49 -12.99 -21.69 -16.49
N VAL A 50 -13.09 -20.37 -16.35
CA VAL A 50 -14.19 -19.59 -16.91
C VAL A 50 -13.84 -19.14 -18.34
N LYS A 51 -14.76 -19.38 -19.27
CA LYS A 51 -14.64 -18.90 -20.65
C LYS A 51 -15.15 -17.46 -20.78
N SER A 52 -14.39 -16.65 -21.50
CA SER A 52 -14.81 -15.31 -21.92
C SER A 52 -16.16 -15.37 -22.65
N ALA A 53 -16.99 -14.36 -22.41
CA ALA A 53 -18.23 -14.10 -23.14
C ALA A 53 -18.08 -12.94 -24.15
N LEU A 54 -16.86 -12.44 -24.35
CA LEU A 54 -16.58 -11.39 -25.34
C LEU A 54 -16.49 -11.98 -26.75
N ASP A 55 -17.37 -11.50 -27.63
CA ASP A 55 -17.31 -11.83 -29.06
C ASP A 55 -16.22 -11.02 -29.80
N ASN A 56 -15.98 -9.77 -29.37
CA ASN A 56 -14.98 -8.88 -29.95
C ASN A 56 -13.81 -8.67 -28.99
N LYS A 57 -12.59 -9.06 -29.40
CA LYS A 57 -11.38 -8.89 -28.61
C LYS A 57 -11.00 -7.43 -28.36
N GLU A 58 -11.40 -6.50 -29.23
CA GLU A 58 -11.14 -5.06 -29.07
C GLU A 58 -11.87 -4.45 -27.86
N GLU A 59 -12.96 -5.08 -27.42
CA GLU A 59 -13.74 -4.69 -26.24
C GLU A 59 -13.16 -5.25 -24.93
N CYS A 60 -12.06 -6.00 -24.98
CA CYS A 60 -11.39 -6.49 -23.78
C CYS A 60 -10.76 -5.34 -22.99
N CYS A 61 -11.03 -5.28 -21.68
CA CYS A 61 -10.53 -4.24 -20.78
C CYS A 61 -9.00 -4.30 -20.55
N LEU A 62 -8.34 -5.43 -20.78
CA LEU A 62 -6.87 -5.55 -20.64
C LEU A 62 -6.11 -5.36 -21.95
N CYS A 63 -6.51 -6.05 -23.03
CA CYS A 63 -5.77 -6.03 -24.29
C CYS A 63 -6.39 -5.13 -25.37
N GLY A 64 -7.66 -4.74 -25.21
CA GLY A 64 -8.39 -3.90 -26.15
C GLY A 64 -8.34 -2.40 -25.82
N SER A 65 -9.36 -1.67 -26.26
CA SER A 65 -9.53 -0.22 -26.08
C SER A 65 -10.91 0.13 -25.49
N ASN A 66 -11.45 -0.73 -24.64
CA ASN A 66 -12.73 -0.51 -23.97
C ASN A 66 -12.66 0.74 -23.05
N SER A 67 -13.63 1.64 -23.18
CA SER A 67 -13.69 2.91 -22.43
C SER A 67 -13.91 2.72 -20.93
N ARG A 68 -14.37 1.55 -20.47
CA ARG A 68 -14.46 1.18 -19.05
C ARG A 68 -13.08 1.08 -18.40
N SER A 69 -12.07 0.74 -19.18
CA SER A 69 -10.71 0.52 -18.67
C SER A 69 -9.82 1.70 -18.99
N LEU A 70 -9.04 2.13 -18.00
CA LEU A 70 -8.03 3.16 -18.22
C LEU A 70 -6.76 2.60 -18.88
N MET A 71 -6.73 1.31 -19.24
CA MET A 71 -5.53 0.65 -19.75
C MET A 71 -4.94 1.31 -21.00
N GLY A 72 -5.76 1.95 -21.84
CA GLY A 72 -5.29 2.74 -22.97
C GLY A 72 -4.33 3.88 -22.58
N MET A 73 -4.49 4.47 -21.39
CA MET A 73 -3.60 5.53 -20.87
C MET A 73 -2.31 5.01 -20.24
N TYR A 74 -2.26 3.73 -19.88
CA TYR A 74 -1.12 3.12 -19.19
C TYR A 74 -0.30 2.18 -20.10
N ARG A 75 -0.89 1.72 -21.21
CA ARG A 75 -0.20 0.86 -22.18
C ARG A 75 1.01 1.58 -22.77
N GLY A 76 2.16 0.91 -22.74
CA GLY A 76 3.43 1.44 -23.25
C GLY A 76 4.18 2.37 -22.30
N LYS A 77 3.67 2.63 -21.09
CA LYS A 77 4.45 3.28 -20.03
C LYS A 77 5.45 2.29 -19.45
N ASP A 78 6.68 2.75 -19.27
CA ASP A 78 7.74 2.01 -18.59
C ASP A 78 7.65 2.21 -17.08
N ASP A 79 6.56 1.73 -16.48
CA ASP A 79 6.32 1.83 -15.04
C ASP A 79 5.52 0.62 -14.54
N LEU A 80 5.56 0.40 -13.22
CA LEU A 80 4.78 -0.64 -12.56
C LEU A 80 3.45 -0.07 -12.07
N GLY A 81 2.41 -0.89 -12.07
CA GLY A 81 1.09 -0.49 -11.61
C GLY A 81 0.25 -1.65 -11.09
N ILE A 82 -0.79 -1.31 -10.34
CA ILE A 82 -1.79 -2.24 -9.81
C ILE A 82 -3.12 -1.96 -10.49
N ILE A 83 -3.84 -3.01 -10.88
CA ILE A 83 -5.17 -2.91 -11.51
C ILE A 83 -6.19 -3.51 -10.55
N SER A 84 -7.21 -2.73 -10.20
CA SER A 84 -8.41 -3.25 -9.54
C SER A 84 -9.36 -3.79 -10.59
N LEU A 85 -9.61 -5.10 -10.61
CA LEU A 85 -10.49 -5.72 -11.60
C LEU A 85 -11.99 -5.41 -11.37
N ASN A 86 -12.34 -4.98 -10.16
CA ASN A 86 -13.74 -4.71 -9.79
C ASN A 86 -14.25 -3.40 -10.40
N ASN A 87 -13.40 -2.37 -10.44
CA ASN A 87 -13.74 -1.06 -10.99
C ASN A 87 -12.82 -0.58 -12.13
N TRP A 88 -11.88 -1.43 -12.57
CA TRP A 88 -10.91 -1.15 -13.64
C TRP A 88 -10.02 0.06 -13.39
N TYR A 89 -9.88 0.48 -12.13
CA TYR A 89 -8.94 1.52 -11.74
C TYR A 89 -7.51 0.99 -11.85
N VAL A 90 -6.62 1.83 -12.40
CA VAL A 90 -5.20 1.53 -12.55
C VAL A 90 -4.42 2.54 -11.70
N LEU A 91 -3.67 2.03 -10.74
CA LEU A 91 -2.74 2.78 -9.91
C LEU A 91 -1.34 2.69 -10.52
N ASP A 92 -0.73 3.81 -10.89
CA ASP A 92 0.72 3.86 -11.18
C ASP A 92 1.53 3.91 -9.87
N MET A 93 2.65 3.19 -9.83
CA MET A 93 3.57 3.23 -8.69
C MET A 93 4.55 4.40 -8.79
N GLY A 94 4.81 4.93 -10.00
CA GLY A 94 5.71 6.06 -10.22
C GLY A 94 7.19 5.70 -10.15
N VAL A 95 7.55 4.42 -10.15
CA VAL A 95 8.94 3.93 -10.04
C VAL A 95 9.72 4.16 -11.34
N GLY A 96 9.00 4.19 -12.47
CA GLY A 96 9.51 4.44 -13.82
C GLY A 96 9.91 5.89 -14.10
N LYS A 97 9.37 6.86 -13.36
CA LYS A 97 9.55 8.28 -13.65
C LYS A 97 10.99 8.74 -13.42
N ASP A 98 11.54 9.47 -14.38
CA ASP A 98 12.89 10.02 -14.26
C ASP A 98 12.93 11.16 -13.25
N ALA A 99 14.04 11.24 -12.51
CA ALA A 99 14.25 12.21 -11.44
C ALA A 99 14.26 13.68 -11.93
N ASP A 100 14.23 13.92 -13.25
CA ASP A 100 14.19 15.24 -13.87
C ASP A 100 12.76 15.78 -14.04
N GLU A 101 11.75 14.90 -14.08
CA GLU A 101 10.31 15.30 -14.14
C GLU A 101 9.72 15.60 -12.76
N THR A 102 10.41 15.20 -11.70
CA THR A 102 10.01 15.42 -10.31
C THR A 102 11.04 16.33 -9.66
N ILE A 103 10.63 17.26 -8.79
CA ILE A 103 11.58 18.14 -8.08
C ILE A 103 12.59 17.28 -7.33
N SER A 104 13.79 17.15 -7.91
CA SER A 104 15.01 16.49 -7.43
C SER A 104 14.88 15.81 -6.06
N GLY A 105 14.52 14.52 -6.07
CA GLY A 105 14.71 13.63 -4.92
C GLY A 105 13.77 13.82 -3.72
N GLN A 106 12.68 14.58 -3.84
CA GLN A 106 11.65 14.57 -2.81
C GLN A 106 10.84 13.28 -2.85
N ASN A 107 10.68 12.62 -1.69
CA ASN A 107 9.72 11.54 -1.54
C ASN A 107 8.30 12.10 -1.65
N SER A 108 7.37 11.32 -2.19
CA SER A 108 5.97 11.70 -2.33
C SER A 108 5.06 10.63 -1.74
N SER A 109 3.99 11.05 -1.05
CA SER A 109 2.93 10.17 -0.58
C SER A 109 1.61 10.52 -1.27
N ARG A 110 0.85 9.52 -1.68
CA ARG A 110 -0.44 9.68 -2.37
C ARG A 110 -1.45 8.69 -1.82
N ILE A 111 -2.65 9.19 -1.54
CA ILE A 111 -3.80 8.37 -1.15
C ILE A 111 -4.85 8.48 -2.23
N THR A 112 -5.43 7.36 -2.65
CA THR A 112 -6.51 7.35 -3.64
C THR A 112 -7.60 6.36 -3.24
N ALA A 113 -8.83 6.84 -3.15
CA ALA A 113 -10.01 6.02 -2.93
C ALA A 113 -10.80 5.88 -4.24
N THR A 114 -11.23 4.67 -4.58
CA THR A 114 -11.92 4.39 -5.86
C THR A 114 -13.44 4.48 -5.81
N GLY A 115 -14.00 5.08 -4.77
CA GLY A 115 -15.44 5.22 -4.57
C GLY A 115 -15.94 4.51 -3.31
N GLU A 116 -17.26 4.56 -3.09
CA GLU A 116 -17.95 3.83 -2.04
C GLU A 116 -17.74 2.32 -2.24
N ASP A 117 -17.39 1.60 -1.16
CA ASP A 117 -17.05 0.16 -1.14
C ASP A 117 -15.83 -0.28 -1.98
N GLY A 118 -15.10 0.69 -2.55
CA GLY A 118 -13.88 0.46 -3.33
C GLY A 118 -12.61 0.29 -2.48
N CYS A 119 -11.48 0.16 -3.15
CA CYS A 119 -10.18 0.08 -2.48
C CYS A 119 -9.64 1.48 -2.15
N ILE A 120 -8.85 1.57 -1.08
CA ILE A 120 -8.03 2.74 -0.75
C ILE A 120 -6.57 2.35 -0.96
N PHE A 121 -5.88 3.10 -1.82
CA PHE A 121 -4.48 2.91 -2.15
C PHE A 121 -3.66 3.97 -1.45
N HIS A 122 -2.67 3.55 -0.66
CA HIS A 122 -1.64 4.40 -0.09
C HIS A 122 -0.33 4.10 -0.82
N VAL A 123 0.26 5.11 -1.45
CA VAL A 123 1.50 4.99 -2.21
C VAL A 123 2.53 5.92 -1.60
N ASP A 124 3.60 5.34 -1.06
CA ASP A 124 4.76 6.06 -0.54
C ASP A 124 5.95 5.83 -1.49
N LEU A 125 6.35 6.87 -2.22
CA LEU A 125 7.36 6.80 -3.27
C LEU A 125 8.66 7.47 -2.81
N ASN A 126 9.75 6.71 -2.88
CA ASN A 126 11.12 7.17 -2.73
C ASN A 126 11.77 7.31 -4.11
N HIS A 127 11.76 8.53 -4.63
CA HIS A 127 12.30 8.86 -5.95
C HIS A 127 13.81 8.58 -6.05
N ALA A 128 14.58 8.92 -5.01
CA ALA A 128 16.02 8.75 -5.01
C ALA A 128 16.46 7.28 -5.11
N ARG A 129 15.65 6.35 -4.55
CA ARG A 129 15.93 4.90 -4.58
C ARG A 129 15.11 4.15 -5.63
N ARG A 130 14.18 4.82 -6.31
CA ARG A 130 13.19 4.20 -7.21
C ARG A 130 12.45 3.05 -6.50
N ILE A 131 11.96 3.31 -5.30
CA ILE A 131 11.18 2.36 -4.49
C ILE A 131 9.80 2.95 -4.24
N SER A 132 8.75 2.18 -4.53
CA SER A 132 7.36 2.51 -4.15
C SER A 132 6.85 1.47 -3.17
N GLU A 133 6.40 1.92 -2.00
CA GLU A 133 5.64 1.10 -1.06
C GLU A 133 4.15 1.37 -1.31
N VAL A 134 3.38 0.30 -1.58
CA VAL A 134 1.93 0.40 -1.80
C VAL A 134 1.21 -0.42 -0.75
N ARG A 135 0.34 0.24 0.03
CA ARG A 135 -0.63 -0.42 0.92
C ARG A 135 -2.02 -0.30 0.31
N ILE A 136 -2.74 -1.41 0.29
CA ILE A 136 -4.10 -1.49 -0.27
C ILE A 136 -5.04 -1.86 0.87
N GLU A 137 -5.97 -0.98 1.18
CA GLU A 137 -7.11 -1.29 2.04
C GLU A 137 -8.26 -1.71 1.13
N TYR A 138 -8.67 -2.97 1.23
CA TYR A 138 -9.76 -3.52 0.45
C TYR A 138 -11.10 -3.07 1.03
N GLY A 139 -12.02 -2.62 0.17
CA GLY A 139 -13.41 -2.37 0.55
C GLY A 139 -14.24 -3.66 0.70
N GLU A 140 -15.55 -3.52 0.79
CA GLU A 140 -16.49 -4.65 0.87
C GLU A 140 -16.50 -5.47 -0.44
N GLU A 141 -16.40 -4.80 -1.60
CA GLU A 141 -16.26 -5.46 -2.90
C GLU A 141 -14.80 -5.86 -3.18
N ASN A 142 -14.27 -6.83 -2.44
CA ASN A 142 -12.86 -7.26 -2.52
C ASN A 142 -12.63 -8.65 -3.12
N TYR A 143 -13.70 -9.34 -3.52
CA TYR A 143 -13.59 -10.66 -4.13
C TYR A 143 -13.53 -10.57 -5.65
N PHE A 144 -12.89 -11.57 -6.25
CA PHE A 144 -12.87 -11.74 -7.70
C PHE A 144 -14.16 -12.45 -8.15
N ASP A 145 -14.99 -11.77 -8.93
CA ASP A 145 -16.23 -12.30 -9.49
C ASP A 145 -16.03 -12.72 -10.95
N ALA A 146 -15.85 -14.01 -11.18
CA ALA A 146 -15.59 -14.54 -12.52
C ALA A 146 -16.78 -14.37 -13.48
N ASP A 147 -18.02 -14.33 -12.97
CA ASP A 147 -19.24 -14.13 -13.76
C ASP A 147 -19.39 -12.68 -14.23
N LYS A 148 -18.94 -11.72 -13.43
CA LYS A 148 -18.78 -10.33 -13.89
C LYS A 148 -17.66 -10.26 -14.92
N VAL A 149 -16.45 -10.71 -14.56
CA VAL A 149 -15.22 -10.44 -15.33
C VAL A 149 -15.23 -11.08 -16.73
N ARG A 150 -15.90 -12.22 -16.93
CA ARG A 150 -16.01 -12.87 -18.25
C ARG A 150 -16.66 -12.00 -19.33
N GLY A 151 -17.43 -10.98 -18.96
CA GLY A 151 -18.03 -10.03 -19.91
C GLY A 151 -17.05 -8.97 -20.43
N TYR A 152 -15.88 -8.83 -19.80
CA TYR A 152 -14.94 -7.73 -20.08
C TYR A 152 -13.49 -8.19 -20.28
N LEU A 153 -13.17 -9.46 -20.03
CA LEU A 153 -11.89 -10.09 -20.36
C LEU A 153 -12.01 -11.11 -21.49
N CYS A 154 -11.00 -11.18 -22.36
CA CYS A 154 -10.89 -12.12 -23.48
C CYS A 154 -10.10 -13.38 -23.12
#